data_AF-A0A378I4Q1-F1
#
_entry.id   AF-A0A378I4Q1-F1
#
_cell.length_a   1.000
_cell.length_b   1.000
_cell.length_c   1.000
_cell.angle_alpha   90.00
_cell.angle_beta   90.00
_cell.angle_gamma   90.00
#
_symmetry.space_group_name_H-M   'P 1'
#
loop_
_entity.id
_entity.type
_entity.pdbx_description
1 polymer ?
#
loop_
_entity_poly.entity_id
_entity_poly.type
_entity_poly.pdbx_seq_one_letter_code
_entity_poly.pdbx_strand_id
1 'polypeptide(L)'
;MMERRYYSPTELMQIATQHANCADTLLGRTLELHAPGLDEHQDCLLAIISLMYIAFDLTLRAYLLHDHRPVKQFKSLSELIELNRDLVFSYQEQQLLKSLSRQYAFRKGIDYELWKDRQQFLIFCHQIVDLYERLQTMMPLELQADYHQ
;
A
#
# COMPACT_ATOMS: atom_id res chain seq x y z
N MET A 1 -28.89 -4.59 -14.31
CA MET A 1 -27.69 -3.80 -14.66
C MET A 1 -27.05 -3.42 -13.33
N MET A 2 -25.90 -3.98 -12.94
CA MET A 2 -25.24 -3.53 -11.71
C MET A 2 -24.76 -2.10 -11.95
N GLU A 3 -25.35 -1.13 -11.26
CA GLU A 3 -24.81 0.22 -11.19
C GLU A 3 -23.39 0.12 -10.64
N ARG A 4 -22.41 0.50 -11.47
CA ARG A 4 -21.03 0.64 -11.00
C ARG A 4 -21.02 1.85 -10.07
N ARG A 5 -21.14 1.61 -8.77
CA ARG A 5 -20.92 2.64 -7.75
C ARG A 5 -19.45 3.07 -7.86
N TYR A 6 -19.24 4.33 -8.25
CA TYR A 6 -17.93 4.95 -8.19
C TYR A 6 -17.70 5.44 -6.77
N TYR A 7 -16.55 5.07 -6.18
CA TYR A 7 -16.17 5.54 -4.86
C TYR A 7 -15.71 7.01 -4.92
N SER A 8 -16.11 7.82 -3.94
CA SER A 8 -15.55 9.16 -3.74
C SER A 8 -14.08 9.09 -3.28
N PRO A 9 -13.31 10.19 -3.38
CA PRO A 9 -11.97 10.25 -2.79
C PRO A 9 -11.93 9.86 -1.31
N THR A 10 -12.91 10.32 -0.53
CA THR A 10 -13.00 10.02 0.90
C THR A 10 -13.32 8.55 1.17
N GLU A 11 -14.20 7.91 0.40
CA GLU A 11 -14.48 6.47 0.50
C GLU A 11 -13.23 5.65 0.13
N LEU A 12 -12.49 6.04 -0.92
CA LEU A 12 -11.23 5.40 -1.29
C LEU A 12 -10.20 5.51 -0.16
N MET A 13 -10.08 6.68 0.47
CA MET A 13 -9.20 6.90 1.61
C MET A 13 -9.57 6.02 2.80
N GLN A 14 -10.85 5.93 3.17
CA GLN A 14 -11.30 5.06 4.26
C GLN A 14 -10.92 3.60 4.02
N ILE A 15 -11.14 3.09 2.80
CA ILE A 15 -10.76 1.73 2.44
C ILE A 15 -9.24 1.56 2.48
N ALA A 16 -8.48 2.52 1.97
CA ALA A 16 -7.01 2.49 1.99
C ALA A 16 -6.46 2.42 3.42
N THR A 17 -6.97 3.26 4.33
CA THR A 17 -6.59 3.27 5.74
C THR A 17 -6.93 1.95 6.42
N GLN A 18 -8.07 1.33 6.12
CA GLN A 18 -8.41 0.00 6.66
C GLN A 18 -7.39 -1.07 6.23
N HIS A 19 -6.92 -1.03 4.98
CA HIS A 19 -5.91 -1.97 4.50
C HIS A 19 -4.57 -1.74 5.20
N ALA A 20 -4.14 -0.48 5.34
CA ALA A 20 -2.91 -0.14 6.05
C ALA A 20 -2.95 -0.55 7.53
N ASN A 21 -4.04 -0.26 8.23
CA ASN A 21 -4.21 -0.65 9.63
C ASN A 21 -4.21 -2.18 9.81
N CYS A 22 -4.80 -2.91 8.86
CA CYS A 22 -4.77 -4.38 8.87
C CYS A 22 -3.34 -4.90 8.66
N ALA A 23 -2.59 -4.32 7.72
CA ALA A 23 -1.20 -4.67 7.46
C ALA A 23 -0.32 -4.42 8.69
N ASP A 24 -0.45 -3.25 9.33
CA ASP A 24 0.29 -2.90 10.54
C ASP A 24 -0.03 -3.84 11.71
N THR A 25 -1.33 -4.15 11.93
CA THR A 25 -1.74 -5.12 12.96
C THR A 25 -1.15 -6.51 12.71
N LEU A 26 -1.12 -6.98 11.45
CA LEU A 26 -0.51 -8.27 11.09
C LEU A 26 1.01 -8.25 11.30
N LEU A 27 1.65 -7.13 11.01
CA LEU A 27 3.10 -6.96 11.18
C LEU A 27 3.48 -7.00 12.67
N GLY A 28 2.75 -6.27 13.53
CA GLY A 28 2.93 -6.31 14.98
C GLY A 28 2.80 -7.72 15.56
N ARG A 29 1.76 -8.48 15.16
CA ARG A 29 1.60 -9.89 15.58
C ARG A 29 2.71 -10.80 15.09
N THR A 30 3.24 -10.54 13.90
CA THR A 30 4.36 -11.33 13.33
C THR A 30 5.63 -11.16 14.16
N LEU A 31 5.83 -9.99 14.79
CA LEU A 31 6.94 -9.76 15.72
C LEU A 31 6.74 -10.49 17.06
N GLU A 32 5.52 -10.49 17.59
CA GLU A 32 5.17 -11.17 18.86
C GLU A 32 5.33 -12.70 18.77
N LEU A 33 5.10 -13.27 17.59
CA LEU A 33 5.11 -14.72 17.33
C LEU A 33 6.49 -15.31 17.01
N HIS A 34 7.60 -14.66 17.40
CA HIS A 34 8.97 -15.22 17.33
C HIS A 34 9.20 -16.41 18.29
N ALA A 35 8.16 -17.22 18.54
CA ALA A 35 8.26 -18.50 19.19
C ALA A 35 8.85 -19.54 18.21
N PRO A 36 9.88 -20.31 18.60
CA PRO A 36 10.44 -21.35 17.75
C PRO A 36 9.38 -22.44 17.51
N GLY A 37 8.95 -22.61 16.26
CA GLY A 37 8.04 -23.68 15.85
C GLY A 37 6.78 -23.28 15.08
N LEU A 38 6.59 -22.00 14.72
CA LEU A 38 5.49 -21.63 13.82
C LEU A 38 5.75 -22.17 12.40
N ASP A 39 4.73 -22.86 11.89
CA ASP A 39 4.66 -23.45 10.55
C ASP A 39 4.87 -22.38 9.46
N GLU A 40 5.68 -22.67 8.44
CA GLU A 40 5.90 -21.78 7.27
C GLU A 40 4.58 -21.40 6.57
N HIS A 41 3.52 -22.19 6.78
CA HIS A 41 2.18 -21.95 6.26
C HIS A 41 1.40 -20.80 6.93
N GLN A 42 1.90 -20.20 8.02
CA GLN A 42 1.29 -19.03 8.68
C GLN A 42 1.98 -17.69 8.37
N ASP A 43 2.90 -17.64 7.40
CA ASP A 43 3.63 -16.41 7.12
C ASP A 43 2.76 -15.32 6.49
N CYS A 44 2.35 -14.35 7.31
CA CYS A 44 1.46 -13.25 6.91
C CYS A 44 2.13 -12.20 6.01
N LEU A 45 3.45 -12.28 5.76
CA LEU A 45 4.20 -11.27 5.01
C LEU A 45 3.63 -11.04 3.60
N LEU A 46 3.18 -12.09 2.90
CA LEU A 46 2.53 -11.94 1.59
C LEU A 46 1.16 -11.24 1.67
N ALA A 47 0.43 -11.43 2.77
CA ALA A 47 -0.81 -10.71 3.01
C ALA A 47 -0.53 -9.22 3.23
N ILE A 48 0.50 -8.89 4.01
CA ILE A 48 0.95 -7.52 4.26
C ILE A 48 1.28 -6.81 2.93
N ILE A 49 2.03 -7.46 2.03
CA ILE A 49 2.30 -6.91 0.69
C ILE A 49 1.03 -6.53 -0.06
N SER A 50 0.03 -7.40 -0.02
CA SER A 50 -1.20 -7.21 -0.78
C SER A 50 -2.04 -6.07 -0.19
N LEU A 51 -2.14 -6.04 1.14
CA LEU A 51 -2.81 -4.97 1.87
C LEU A 51 -2.15 -3.63 1.59
N MET A 52 -0.82 -3.56 1.69
CA MET A 52 -0.07 -2.32 1.46
C MET A 52 -0.14 -1.87 -0.01
N TYR A 53 -0.01 -2.79 -0.97
CA TYR A 53 -0.17 -2.44 -2.39
C TYR A 53 -1.55 -1.78 -2.64
N ILE A 54 -2.61 -2.38 -2.10
CA ILE A 54 -3.98 -1.85 -2.24
C ILE A 54 -4.10 -0.49 -1.54
N ALA A 55 -3.54 -0.34 -0.33
CA ALA A 55 -3.55 0.92 0.39
C ALA A 55 -2.89 2.06 -0.43
N PHE A 56 -1.70 1.83 -0.98
CA PHE A 56 -1.03 2.82 -1.84
C PHE A 56 -1.82 3.12 -3.12
N ASP A 57 -2.34 2.10 -3.82
CA ASP A 57 -3.10 2.28 -5.07
C ASP A 57 -4.36 3.14 -4.81
N LEU A 58 -5.11 2.83 -3.77
CA LEU A 58 -6.33 3.55 -3.42
C LEU A 58 -6.04 4.99 -2.97
N THR A 59 -5.02 5.21 -2.14
CA THR A 59 -4.63 6.56 -1.70
C THR A 59 -4.19 7.44 -2.87
N LEU A 60 -3.32 6.93 -3.74
CA LEU A 60 -2.85 7.70 -4.90
C LEU A 60 -3.99 7.99 -5.89
N ARG A 61 -4.97 7.10 -6.03
CA ARG A 61 -6.20 7.36 -6.82
C ARG A 61 -7.10 8.39 -6.16
N ALA A 62 -7.24 8.36 -4.84
CA ALA A 62 -8.03 9.33 -4.09
C ALA A 62 -7.46 10.74 -4.29
N TYR A 63 -6.14 10.91 -4.19
CA TYR A 63 -5.48 12.20 -4.41
C TYR A 63 -5.71 12.72 -5.83
N LEU A 64 -5.55 11.87 -6.85
CA LEU A 64 -5.82 12.26 -8.24
C LEU A 64 -7.29 12.60 -8.48
N LEU A 65 -8.22 11.84 -7.88
CA LEU A 65 -9.65 12.07 -8.04
C LEU A 65 -10.09 13.37 -7.36
N HIS A 66 -9.49 13.70 -6.21
CA HIS A 66 -9.66 14.98 -5.51
C HIS A 66 -9.23 16.16 -6.38
N ASP A 67 -8.09 16.04 -7.06
CA ASP A 67 -7.58 17.04 -8.01
C ASP A 67 -8.35 17.06 -9.36
N HIS A 68 -9.53 16.44 -9.43
CA HIS A 68 -10.35 16.30 -10.63
C HIS A 68 -9.62 15.64 -11.81
N ARG A 69 -8.67 14.74 -11.54
CA ARG A 69 -7.94 13.92 -12.53
C ARG A 69 -8.41 12.47 -12.48
N PRO A 70 -9.60 12.15 -13.02
CA PRO A 70 -10.14 10.80 -12.95
C PRO A 70 -9.24 9.79 -13.70
N VAL A 71 -8.83 8.74 -12.99
CA VAL A 71 -8.01 7.66 -13.56
C VAL A 71 -8.92 6.67 -14.28
N LYS A 72 -9.11 6.86 -15.60
CA LYS A 72 -10.05 6.08 -16.42
C LYS A 72 -9.59 4.66 -16.77
N GLN A 73 -8.34 4.31 -16.50
CA GLN A 73 -7.72 3.03 -16.88
C GLN A 73 -7.01 2.38 -15.69
N PHE A 74 -6.76 1.08 -15.79
CA PHE A 74 -5.84 0.43 -14.85
C PHE A 74 -4.46 1.06 -14.98
N LYS A 75 -3.86 1.41 -13.84
CA LYS A 75 -2.55 2.07 -13.73
C LYS A 75 -1.74 1.33 -12.69
N SER A 76 -0.47 1.11 -12.98
CA SER A 76 0.50 0.61 -12.00
C SER A 76 0.78 1.66 -10.92
N LEU A 77 1.32 1.24 -9.77
CA LEU A 77 1.74 2.19 -8.72
C LEU A 77 2.74 3.23 -9.25
N SER A 78 3.67 2.83 -10.12
CA SER A 78 4.63 3.76 -10.72
C SER A 78 3.95 4.84 -11.56
N GLU A 79 2.98 4.47 -12.41
CA GLU A 79 2.21 5.46 -13.17
C GLU A 79 1.37 6.36 -12.27
N LEU A 80 0.80 5.82 -11.18
CA LEU A 80 0.03 6.63 -10.22
C LEU A 80 0.92 7.66 -9.51
N ILE A 81 2.15 7.29 -9.14
CA ILE A 81 3.12 8.21 -8.54
C ILE A 81 3.49 9.32 -9.54
N GLU A 82 3.76 8.98 -10.80
CA GLU A 82 4.08 9.97 -11.85
C GLU A 82 2.95 10.97 -12.12
N LEU A 83 1.70 10.53 -11.94
CA LEU A 83 0.53 11.40 -12.06
C LEU A 83 0.36 12.32 -10.85
N ASN A 84 0.76 11.87 -9.66
CA ASN A 84 0.77 12.65 -8.42
C ASN A 84 2.08 13.46 -8.29
N ARG A 85 2.30 14.39 -9.23
CA ARG A 85 3.57 15.14 -9.38
C ARG A 85 3.99 15.95 -8.16
N ASP A 86 3.03 16.32 -7.32
CA ASP A 86 3.26 17.11 -6.11
C ASP A 86 3.76 16.26 -4.93
N LEU A 87 3.66 14.93 -5.03
CA LEU A 87 4.25 14.01 -4.06
C LEU A 87 5.74 13.83 -4.31
N VAL A 88 6.55 14.30 -3.35
CA VAL A 88 8.01 14.21 -3.44
C VAL A 88 8.50 12.97 -2.68
N PHE A 89 8.72 11.89 -3.42
CA PHE A 89 9.39 10.68 -2.94
C PHE A 89 10.90 10.74 -3.23
N SER A 90 11.71 10.41 -2.23
CA SER A 90 13.14 10.17 -2.40
C SER A 90 13.40 8.95 -3.28
N TYR A 91 14.63 8.81 -3.77
CA TYR A 91 15.03 7.65 -4.58
C TYR A 91 14.78 6.32 -3.87
N GLN A 92 15.08 6.24 -2.57
CA GLN A 92 14.90 5.03 -1.77
C GLN A 92 13.43 4.63 -1.67
N GLU A 93 12.54 5.59 -1.46
CA GLU A 93 11.09 5.37 -1.38
C GLU A 93 10.51 4.92 -2.72
N GLN A 94 11.00 5.49 -3.81
CA GLN A 94 10.64 5.03 -5.15
C GLN A 94 11.11 3.58 -5.39
N GLN A 95 12.28 3.18 -4.87
CA GLN A 95 12.73 1.78 -4.94
C GLN A 95 11.84 0.86 -4.10
N LEU A 96 11.44 1.29 -2.90
CA LEU A 96 10.51 0.54 -2.07
C LEU A 96 9.17 0.28 -2.78
N LEU A 97 8.58 1.31 -3.41
CA LEU A 97 7.32 1.18 -4.17
C LEU A 97 7.47 0.30 -5.42
N LYS A 98 8.63 0.34 -6.07
CA LYS A 98 8.97 -0.58 -7.18
C LYS A 98 9.05 -2.03 -6.70
N SER A 99 9.73 -2.28 -5.58
CA SER A 99 9.81 -3.60 -4.96
C SER A 99 8.44 -4.11 -4.53
N LEU A 100 7.59 -3.24 -3.96
CA LEU A 100 6.21 -3.56 -3.59
C LEU A 100 5.39 -4.01 -4.80
N SER A 101 5.52 -3.26 -5.91
CA SER A 101 4.84 -3.59 -7.17
C SER A 101 5.26 -4.94 -7.72
N ARG A 102 6.57 -5.24 -7.68
CA ARG A 102 7.11 -6.54 -8.13
C ARG A 102 6.63 -7.69 -7.24
N GLN A 103 6.67 -7.51 -5.92
CA GLN A 103 6.23 -8.55 -4.96
C GLN A 103 4.72 -8.81 -5.06
N TYR A 104 3.91 -7.78 -5.31
CA TYR A 104 2.48 -7.96 -5.55
C TYR A 104 2.20 -8.68 -6.88
N ALA A 105 2.96 -8.37 -7.94
CA ALA A 105 2.87 -9.06 -9.23
C ALA A 105 3.31 -10.53 -9.12
N PHE A 106 4.29 -10.86 -8.27
CA PHE A 106 4.72 -12.23 -7.99
C PHE A 106 3.56 -13.11 -7.52
N ARG A 107 2.70 -12.59 -6.63
CA ARG A 107 1.50 -13.28 -6.16
C ARG A 107 0.51 -13.60 -7.29
N LYS A 108 0.65 -12.99 -8.47
CA LYS A 108 -0.13 -13.30 -9.68
C LYS A 108 0.53 -14.34 -10.61
N GLY A 109 1.59 -15.03 -10.15
CA GLY A 109 2.19 -16.17 -10.85
C GLY A 109 3.41 -15.84 -11.72
N ILE A 110 4.12 -14.74 -11.46
CA ILE A 110 5.37 -14.38 -12.14
C ILE A 110 6.53 -14.59 -11.17
N ASP A 111 7.42 -15.54 -11.44
CA ASP A 111 8.48 -15.96 -10.51
C ASP A 111 9.62 -14.92 -10.40
N TYR A 112 9.89 -14.44 -9.18
CA TYR A 112 10.95 -13.48 -8.86
C TYR A 112 11.51 -13.79 -7.46
N GLU A 113 12.77 -14.23 -7.38
CA GLU A 113 13.52 -14.33 -6.11
C GLU A 113 13.93 -12.92 -5.63
N LEU A 114 13.00 -12.20 -4.99
CA LEU A 114 13.26 -10.83 -4.50
C LEU A 114 13.99 -10.78 -3.16
N TRP A 115 13.83 -11.81 -2.33
CA TRP A 115 14.35 -11.84 -0.96
C TRP A 115 15.29 -13.03 -0.78
N LYS A 116 16.42 -12.79 -0.13
CA LYS A 116 17.41 -13.82 0.23
C LYS A 116 16.92 -14.70 1.37
N ASP A 117 16.20 -14.10 2.31
CA ASP A 117 15.67 -14.75 3.49
C ASP A 117 14.41 -14.03 3.99
N ARG A 118 13.73 -14.68 4.95
CA ARG A 118 12.50 -14.16 5.56
C ARG A 118 12.75 -12.86 6.34
N GLN A 119 13.91 -12.70 6.97
CA GLN A 119 14.22 -11.49 7.74
C GLN A 119 14.28 -10.26 6.84
N GLN A 120 14.89 -10.38 5.67
CA GLN A 120 14.90 -9.34 4.65
C GLN A 120 13.47 -8.98 4.21
N PHE A 121 12.60 -9.98 4.05
CA PHE A 121 11.21 -9.75 3.67
C PHE A 121 10.42 -9.05 4.80
N LEU A 122 10.64 -9.43 6.05
CA LEU A 122 10.05 -8.76 7.22
C LEU A 122 10.51 -7.29 7.32
N ILE A 123 11.81 -7.02 7.15
CA ILE A 123 12.35 -5.65 7.13
C ILE A 123 11.68 -4.83 6.04
N PHE A 124 11.50 -5.41 4.85
CA PHE A 124 10.80 -4.73 3.77
C PHE A 124 9.35 -4.39 4.14
N CYS A 125 8.63 -5.30 4.80
CA CYS A 125 7.26 -5.05 5.26
C CYS A 125 7.19 -3.85 6.21
N HIS A 126 8.13 -3.73 7.16
CA HIS A 126 8.27 -2.55 8.02
C HIS A 126 8.48 -1.27 7.21
N GLN A 127 9.47 -1.28 6.30
CA GLN A 127 9.77 -0.11 5.48
C GLN A 127 8.58 0.37 4.64
N ILE A 128 7.73 -0.55 4.18
CA ILE A 128 6.53 -0.20 3.41
C ILE A 128 5.41 0.37 4.26
N VAL A 129 5.22 -0.13 5.49
CA VAL A 129 4.26 0.45 6.44
C VAL A 129 4.71 1.87 6.82
N ASP A 130 5.97 2.04 7.20
CA ASP A 130 6.55 3.36 7.55
C ASP A 130 6.42 4.36 6.38
N LEU A 131 6.67 3.91 5.15
CA LEU A 131 6.51 4.74 3.95
C LEU A 131 5.05 5.16 3.75
N TYR A 132 4.09 4.31 4.08
CA TYR A 132 2.68 4.66 3.96
C TYR A 132 2.27 5.71 4.98
N GLU A 133 2.73 5.60 6.23
CA GLU A 133 2.52 6.63 7.25
C GLU A 133 3.06 7.98 6.79
N ARG A 134 4.26 8.00 6.20
CA ARG A 134 4.81 9.22 5.59
C ARG A 134 3.93 9.74 4.45
N LEU A 135 3.37 8.88 3.60
CA LEU A 135 2.44 9.32 2.56
C LEU A 135 1.18 9.98 3.14
N GLN A 136 0.68 9.48 4.29
CA GLN A 136 -0.46 10.09 4.97
C GLN A 136 -0.15 11.52 5.45
N THR A 137 1.10 11.84 5.78
CA THR A 137 1.47 13.21 6.19
C THR A 137 1.45 14.21 5.04
N MET A 138 1.42 13.72 3.79
CA MET A 138 1.30 14.52 2.57
C MET A 138 -0.15 14.64 2.07
N MET A 139 -1.12 14.17 2.86
CA MET A 139 -2.53 14.16 2.48
C MET A 139 -3.09 15.58 2.36
N PRO A 140 -3.82 15.90 1.26
CA PRO A 140 -4.60 17.12 1.16
C PRO A 140 -5.55 17.28 2.35
N LEU A 141 -5.69 18.50 2.88
CA LEU A 141 -6.50 18.77 4.07
C LEU A 141 -7.95 18.32 3.88
N GLU A 142 -8.51 18.49 2.69
CA GLU A 142 -9.90 18.15 2.38
C GLU A 142 -10.17 16.64 2.41
N LEU A 143 -9.12 15.82 2.37
CA LEU A 143 -9.25 14.36 2.48
C LEU A 143 -9.00 13.86 3.91
N GLN A 144 -8.60 14.73 4.83
CA GLN A 144 -8.42 14.37 6.23
C GLN A 144 -9.79 14.18 6.89
N ALA A 145 -9.90 13.14 7.71
CA ALA A 145 -11.16 12.78 8.37
C ALA A 145 -11.73 13.92 9.24
N ASP A 146 -10.85 14.73 9.83
CA ASP A 146 -11.23 15.81 10.76
C ASP A 146 -11.62 17.12 10.04
N TYR A 147 -11.37 17.25 8.74
CA TYR A 147 -11.69 18.47 7.99
C TYR A 147 -13.21 18.69 7.79
N HIS A 148 -13.98 17.61 7.78
CA HIS A 148 -15.44 17.65 7.60
C HIS A 148 -16.22 17.58 8.91
N GLN A 149 -15.55 17.68 10.07
CA GLN A 149 -16.17 17.80 11.38
C GLN A 149 -16.45 19.27 11.72
#